data_AF-G3UJV5-F1
#
_entry.id   AF-G3UJV5-F1
#
_cell.length_a   1.000
_cell.length_b   1.000
_cell.length_c   1.000
_cell.angle_alpha   90.00
_cell.angle_beta   90.00
_cell.angle_gamma   90.00
#
_symmetry.space_group_name_H-M   'P 1'
#
loop_
_entity.id
_entity.type
_entity.pdbx_description
1 polymer ?
#
loop_
_entity_poly.entity_id
_entity_poly.type
_entity_poly.pdbx_seq_one_letter_code
_entity_poly.pdbx_strand_id
1 'polypeptide(L)' 'MVPHKEKKEEQVISLGLHVADGENVFGVCHIFASFNDTCVRVTNLCDKEIICHVTGGMKMKAD' A
#
# COMPACT_ATOMS: atom_id res chain seq x y z
N MET A 1 -17.10 -32.78 12.91
CA MET A 1 -16.64 -32.21 11.62
C MET A 1 -16.99 -30.73 11.61
N VAL A 2 -15.99 -29.86 11.71
CA VAL A 2 -16.17 -28.40 11.66
C VAL A 2 -16.09 -27.99 10.19
N PRO A 3 -17.10 -27.30 9.63
CA PRO A 3 -17.04 -26.87 8.24
C PRO A 3 -15.94 -25.82 8.10
N HIS A 4 -14.93 -26.13 7.30
CA HIS A 4 -13.91 -25.16 6.93
C HIS A 4 -14.58 -24.09 6.08
N LYS A 5 -14.56 -22.85 6.57
CA LYS A 5 -15.09 -21.69 5.87
C LYS A 5 -14.21 -21.46 4.64
N GLU A 6 -14.71 -21.82 3.47
CA GLU A 6 -14.04 -21.59 2.19
C GLU A 6 -13.77 -20.09 2.03
N LYS A 7 -12.48 -19.76 1.90
CA LYS A 7 -12.00 -18.39 1.78
C LYS A 7 -12.29 -17.95 0.34
N LYS A 8 -13.40 -17.22 0.17
CA LYS A 8 -13.82 -16.64 -1.11
C LYS A 8 -12.65 -15.82 -1.68
N GLU A 9 -12.14 -16.22 -2.84
CA GLU A 9 -11.12 -15.49 -3.58
C GLU A 9 -11.68 -14.11 -3.95
N GLU A 10 -11.17 -13.09 -3.28
CA GLU A 10 -11.51 -11.70 -3.58
C GLU A 10 -10.89 -11.36 -4.93
N GLN A 11 -11.74 -11.14 -5.94
CA GLN A 11 -11.27 -10.75 -7.27
C GLN A 11 -10.51 -9.43 -7.16
N VAL A 12 -9.21 -9.46 -7.44
CA VAL A 12 -8.35 -8.29 -7.42
C VAL A 12 -8.64 -7.47 -8.68
N ILE A 13 -9.57 -6.53 -8.57
CA ILE A 13 -9.83 -5.56 -9.62
C ILE A 13 -8.74 -4.49 -9.52
N SER A 14 -7.76 -4.52 -10.45
CA SER A 14 -6.74 -3.48 -10.56
C SER A 14 -7.28 -2.31 -11.40
N LEU A 15 -7.53 -1.17 -10.75
CA LEU A 15 -7.99 0.07 -11.38
C LEU A 15 -6.82 1.01 -11.73
N GLY A 16 -5.60 0.48 -11.79
CA GLY A 16 -4.38 1.25 -12.08
C GLY A 16 -4.22 1.61 -13.56
N LEU A 17 -3.16 2.36 -13.86
CA LEU A 17 -2.77 2.69 -15.23
C LEU A 17 -2.46 1.41 -16.01
N HIS A 18 -3.02 1.27 -17.21
CA HIS A 18 -2.68 0.16 -18.11
C HIS A 18 -1.37 0.50 -18.82
N VAL A 19 -0.30 -0.22 -18.50
CA VAL A 19 1.02 -0.05 -19.11
C VAL A 19 1.33 -1.18 -20.08
N ALA A 20 2.11 -0.89 -21.11
CA ALA A 20 2.57 -1.93 -22.02
C ALA A 20 3.65 -2.79 -21.34
N ASP A 21 3.83 -4.01 -21.86
CA ASP A 21 4.89 -4.90 -21.39
C ASP A 21 6.27 -4.23 -21.51
N GLY A 22 6.97 -4.10 -20.37
CA GLY A 22 8.30 -3.50 -20.30
C GLY A 22 8.33 -2.02 -19.88
N GLU A 23 7.18 -1.40 -19.61
CA GLU A 23 7.11 -0.03 -19.11
C GLU A 23 7.00 0.04 -17.57
N ASN A 24 7.67 1.03 -16.96
CA ASN A 24 7.62 1.25 -15.52
C ASN A 24 6.60 2.33 -15.16
N VAL A 25 5.79 2.07 -14.12
CA VAL A 25 4.96 3.09 -13.46
C VAL A 25 5.72 3.67 -12.28
N PHE A 26 5.96 4.99 -12.30
CA PHE A 26 6.72 5.68 -11.26
C PHE A 26 5.80 6.36 -10.23
N GLY A 27 6.19 6.29 -8.97
CA GLY A 27 5.63 7.06 -7.86
C GLY A 27 6.74 7.57 -6.95
N VAL A 28 6.44 8.58 -6.12
CA VAL A 28 7.38 9.15 -5.17
C VAL A 28 7.08 8.59 -3.79
N CYS A 29 8.10 8.05 -3.12
CA CYS A 29 7.97 7.54 -1.76
C CYS A 29 8.62 8.51 -0.78
N HIS A 30 7.80 9.15 0.05
CA HIS A 30 8.22 9.99 1.16
C HIS A 30 8.36 9.13 2.41
N ILE A 31 9.60 8.99 2.89
CA ILE A 31 9.91 8.23 4.11
C ILE A 31 10.22 9.24 5.21
N PHE A 32 9.37 9.29 6.22
CA PHE A 32 9.61 10.05 7.44
C PHE A 32 10.03 9.08 8.54
N ALA A 33 11.25 9.22 9.04
CA ALA A 33 11.79 8.40 10.11
C ALA A 33 12.10 9.29 11.33
N SER A 34 11.34 9.11 12.40
CA SER A 34 11.54 9.78 13.68
C SER A 34 11.73 8.74 14.78
N PHE A 35 12.17 9.19 15.96
CA PHE A 35 12.33 8.35 17.14
C PHE A 35 11.02 7.72 17.62
N ASN A 36 9.89 8.35 17.30
CA ASN A 36 8.58 7.96 17.82
C ASN A 36 7.74 7.18 16.80
N ASP A 37 8.03 7.33 15.51
CA ASP A 37 7.30 6.63 14.45
C ASP A 37 8.06 6.69 13.12
N THR A 38 7.73 5.75 12.25
CA THR A 38 8.16 5.73 10.84
C THR A 38 6.92 5.81 9.95
N CYS A 39 6.91 6.71 8.99
CA CYS A 39 5.82 6.88 8.04
C CYS A 39 6.33 6.71 6.61
N VAL A 40 5.56 5.96 5.80
CA VAL A 40 5.77 5.80 4.37
C VAL A 40 4.54 6.34 3.65
N ARG A 41 4.72 7.40 2.88
CA ARG A 41 3.69 8.01 2.04
C ARG A 41 4.10 7.93 0.59
N VAL A 42 3.32 7.24 -0.22
CA VAL A 42 3.52 7.12 -1.67
C VAL A 42 2.57 8.06 -2.39
N THR A 43 3.11 8.91 -3.26
CA THR A 43 2.38 9.91 -4.05
C THR A 43 2.64 9.75 -5.54
N ASN A 44 1.80 10.40 -6.35
CA ASN A 44 2.10 10.63 -7.77
C ASN A 44 3.28 11.62 -7.93
N LEU A 45 3.81 11.76 -9.15
CA LEU A 45 4.96 12.64 -9.43
C LEU A 45 4.74 14.12 -9.09
N CYS A 46 3.48 14.54 -8.98
CA CYS A 46 3.09 15.91 -8.64
C CYS A 46 2.87 16.12 -7.13
N ASP A 47 3.01 15.07 -6.32
CA ASP A 47 2.71 15.03 -4.88
C ASP A 47 1.28 15.45 -4.49
N LYS A 48 0.35 15.49 -5.46
CA LYS A 48 -1.03 15.93 -5.26
C LYS A 48 -1.94 14.79 -4.82
N GLU A 49 -1.70 13.58 -5.34
CA GLU A 49 -2.50 12.41 -5.01
C GLU A 49 -1.66 11.46 -4.16
N ILE A 50 -2.26 11.00 -3.07
CA ILE A 50 -1.67 10.00 -2.17
C ILE A 50 -2.22 8.64 -2.59
N ILE A 51 -1.32 7.77 -3.05
CA ILE A 51 -1.66 6.41 -3.46
C ILE A 51 -1.78 5.52 -2.23
N CYS A 52 -0.82 5.63 -1.32
CA CYS A 52 -0.75 4.84 -0.09
C CYS A 52 -0.13 5.66 1.03
N HIS A 53 -0.61 5.47 2.26
CA HIS A 53 -0.01 6.07 3.45
C HIS A 53 -0.08 5.06 4.61
N VAL A 54 1.07 4.73 5.17
CA VAL A 54 1.21 3.75 6.26
C VAL A 54 2.18 4.28 7.29
N THR A 55 1.86 4.13 8.57
CA THR A 55 2.78 4.42 9.67
C THR A 55 3.15 3.17 10.45
N GLY A 56 4.26 3.22 11.19
CA GLY A 56 4.75 2.13 12.03
C GLY A 56 3.74 1.79 13.12
N GLY A 57 3.12 2.82 13.71
CA GLY A 57 2.02 2.66 14.67
C GLY A 57 0.82 1.88 14.13
N MET A 58 0.54 1.88 12.82
CA MET A 58 -0.56 1.11 12.23
C MET A 58 -0.26 -0.39 12.12
N LYS A 59 1.03 -0.77 12.07
CA LYS A 59 1.45 -2.17 11.89
C LYS A 59 1.79 -2.88 13.20
N MET A 60 2.04 -2.13 14.26
CA MET A 60 2.38 -2.68 15.56
C MET A 60 1.15 -2.71 16.47
N LYS A 61 1.00 -3.79 17.24
CA LYS A 61 0.18 -3.79 18.45
C LYS A 61 1.12 -3.64 19.64
N ALA A 62 0.72 -2.87 20.65
CA ALA A 62 1.35 -3.01 21.95
C ALA A 62 0.95 -4.39 22.49
N ASP A 63 1.94 -5.20 22.86
CA ASP A 63 1.70 -6.44 23.62
C ASP A 63 0.93 -6.16 24.92
#